data_AF-A0A7X4FCU2-F1
#
_entry.id   AF-A0A7X4FCU2-F1
#
_cell.length_a   1.000
_cell.length_b   1.000
_cell.length_c   1.000
_cell.angle_alpha   90.00
_cell.angle_beta   90.00
_cell.angle_gamma   90.00
#
_symmetry.space_group_name_H-M   'P 1'
#
loop_
_entity.id
_entity.type
_entity.pdbx_description
1 polymer ?
#
loop_
_entity_poly.entity_id
_entity_poly.type
_entity_poly.pdbx_seq_one_letter_code
_entity_poly.pdbx_strand_id
1 'polypeptide(L)'
;LRKLRETDLDGIILAAAGIKRLLEPEIITQYFDIERMVPAVGQGALAIEAREGDRTVEALLAPLNDSQTVAEATAERAVLESLGGGCQIPVGAHAWHADGELSLIAAVCHPEGIHRIVETATGTPDAAKYLGEIVAEKLQSSGATELLRL
;
A
#
# COMPACT_ATOMS: atom_id res chain seq x y z
N LEU A 1 14.02 3.21 17.33
CA LEU A 1 14.48 2.16 18.28
C LEU A 1 15.05 2.71 19.58
N ARG A 2 15.94 3.72 19.56
CA ARG A 2 16.46 4.31 20.80
C ARG A 2 15.35 4.79 21.76
N LYS A 3 14.36 5.56 21.27
CA LYS A 3 13.19 5.98 22.07
C LYS A 3 12.48 4.79 22.72
N LEU A 4 12.14 3.73 21.97
CA LEU A 4 11.52 2.51 22.53
C LEU A 4 12.31 1.92 23.71
N ARG A 5 13.65 2.01 23.74
CA ARG A 5 14.48 1.52 24.85
C ARG A 5 14.61 2.49 26.02
N GLU A 6 14.50 3.78 25.74
CA GLU A 6 14.75 4.87 26.70
C GLU A 6 13.47 5.48 27.28
N THR A 7 12.31 5.09 26.77
CA THR A 7 10.99 5.58 27.19
C THR A 7 10.08 4.42 27.58
N ASP A 8 9.04 4.70 28.33
CA ASP A 8 8.03 3.72 28.78
C ASP A 8 7.02 3.34 27.68
N LEU A 9 7.51 3.04 26.46
CA LEU A 9 6.67 2.52 25.38
C LEU A 9 6.62 0.99 25.47
N ASP A 10 5.43 0.42 25.45
CA ASP A 10 5.26 -1.04 25.39
C ASP A 10 5.68 -1.63 24.03
N GLY A 11 5.61 -0.83 22.96
CA GLY A 11 5.95 -1.27 21.61
C GLY A 11 5.84 -0.17 20.57
N ILE A 12 6.27 -0.48 19.35
CA ILE A 12 6.10 0.37 18.17
C ILE A 12 5.73 -0.50 16.97
N ILE A 13 5.02 0.09 16.02
CA ILE A 13 4.71 -0.55 14.73
C ILE A 13 5.61 0.08 13.68
N LEU A 14 6.28 -0.75 12.88
CA LEU A 14 7.20 -0.34 11.82
C LEU A 14 7.00 -1.22 10.58
N ALA A 15 7.26 -0.65 9.40
CA ALA A 15 7.29 -1.41 8.16
C ALA A 15 8.44 -2.42 8.19
N ALA A 16 8.11 -3.70 7.98
CA ALA A 16 9.09 -4.80 7.97
C ALA A 16 10.22 -4.57 6.95
N ALA A 17 9.90 -4.02 5.78
CA ALA A 17 10.88 -3.74 4.73
C ALA A 17 11.98 -2.77 5.20
N GLY A 18 11.63 -1.77 6.02
CA GLY A 18 12.60 -0.81 6.56
C GLY A 18 13.56 -1.48 7.56
N ILE A 19 13.03 -2.36 8.41
CA ILE A 19 13.86 -3.14 9.34
C ILE A 19 14.81 -4.05 8.58
N LYS A 20 14.30 -4.86 7.64
CA LYS A 20 15.11 -5.82 6.87
C LYS A 20 16.24 -5.16 6.06
N ARG A 21 16.07 -3.91 5.64
CA ARG A 21 17.07 -3.17 4.85
C ARG A 21 18.16 -2.50 5.70
N LEU A 22 17.80 -2.05 6.90
CA LEU A 22 18.64 -1.14 7.69
C LEU A 22 19.14 -1.76 9.00
N LEU A 23 18.55 -2.87 9.44
CA LEU A 23 18.69 -3.44 10.78
C LEU A 23 18.59 -4.97 10.74
N GLU A 24 18.82 -5.59 11.90
CA GLU A 24 18.70 -7.04 12.10
C GLU A 24 17.21 -7.47 12.10
N PRO A 25 16.78 -8.39 11.21
CA PRO A 25 15.40 -8.86 11.12
C PRO A 25 14.84 -9.49 12.40
N GLU A 26 15.71 -10.02 13.27
CA GLU A 26 15.39 -10.65 14.56
C GLU A 26 14.74 -9.68 15.57
N ILE A 27 14.83 -8.37 15.31
CA ILE A 27 14.13 -7.34 16.09
C ILE A 27 12.61 -7.41 15.86
N ILE A 28 12.15 -7.99 14.74
CA ILE A 28 10.72 -8.11 14.43
C ILE A 28 10.12 -9.19 15.32
N THR A 29 9.25 -8.79 16.24
CA THR A 29 8.56 -9.70 17.15
C THR A 29 7.30 -10.32 16.55
N GLN A 30 6.66 -9.62 15.61
CA GLN A 30 5.42 -10.05 14.98
C GLN A 30 5.24 -9.41 13.61
N TYR A 31 4.70 -10.18 12.66
CA TYR A 31 4.10 -9.67 11.44
C TYR A 31 2.58 -9.59 11.61
N PHE A 32 1.96 -8.59 10.97
CA PHE A 32 0.51 -8.47 10.93
C PHE A 32 -0.03 -9.12 9.66
N ASP A 33 -1.11 -9.88 9.79
CA ASP A 33 -1.86 -10.38 8.64
C ASP A 33 -2.50 -9.22 7.88
N ILE A 34 -2.59 -9.36 6.56
CA ILE A 34 -3.06 -8.29 5.65
C ILE A 34 -4.50 -7.89 5.98
N GLU A 35 -5.35 -8.85 6.34
CA GLU A 35 -6.75 -8.61 6.72
C GLU A 35 -6.86 -7.82 8.03
N ARG A 36 -5.89 -8.00 8.93
CA ARG A 36 -5.81 -7.31 10.22
C ARG A 36 -5.26 -5.90 10.08
N MET A 37 -4.22 -5.71 9.26
CA MET A 37 -3.58 -4.42 9.03
C MET A 37 -3.18 -4.30 7.57
N VAL A 38 -4.06 -3.73 6.76
CA VAL A 38 -3.79 -3.49 5.34
C VAL A 38 -2.62 -2.51 5.23
N PRO A 39 -1.54 -2.86 4.52
CA PRO A 39 -0.38 -1.99 4.33
C PRO A 39 -0.71 -0.62 3.73
N ALA A 40 0.17 0.34 3.96
CA ALA A 40 0.16 1.58 3.18
C ALA A 40 0.46 1.29 1.70
N VAL A 41 -0.11 2.10 0.81
CA VAL A 41 0.06 2.02 -0.65
C VAL A 41 1.55 2.03 -1.00
N GLY A 42 2.00 1.02 -1.75
CA GLY A 42 3.39 0.86 -2.18
C GLY A 42 4.37 0.48 -1.07
N GLN A 43 3.91 0.09 0.13
CA GLN A 43 4.79 -0.21 1.24
C GLN A 43 5.76 -1.35 0.89
N GLY A 44 7.05 -1.03 0.88
CA GLY A 44 8.11 -2.00 0.61
C GLY A 44 8.65 -1.91 -0.81
N ALA A 45 7.91 -1.34 -1.76
CA ALA A 45 8.43 -1.03 -3.09
C ALA A 45 9.45 0.13 -3.02
N LEU A 46 10.38 0.16 -4.00
CA LEU A 46 11.26 1.29 -4.26
C LEU A 46 10.95 1.81 -5.66
N ALA A 47 10.71 3.11 -5.78
CA ALA A 47 10.49 3.78 -7.05
C ALA A 47 11.67 4.70 -7.35
N ILE A 48 12.04 4.81 -8.63
CA ILE A 48 13.06 5.74 -9.11
C ILE A 48 12.37 6.77 -9.97
N GLU A 49 12.44 8.04 -9.57
CA GLU A 49 11.94 9.16 -10.36
C GLU A 49 13.05 9.65 -11.29
N ALA A 50 12.70 9.84 -12.57
CA ALA A 50 13.60 10.37 -13.59
C ALA A 50 12.87 11.42 -14.42
N ARG A 51 13.64 12.22 -15.15
CA ARG A 51 13.09 13.24 -16.05
C ARG A 51 12.39 12.57 -17.22
N GLU A 52 11.15 12.96 -17.48
CA GLU A 52 10.38 12.51 -18.63
C GLU A 52 11.13 12.79 -19.95
N GLY A 53 11.22 11.78 -20.81
CA GLY A 53 11.85 11.87 -22.13
C GLY A 53 13.38 11.70 -22.15
N ASP A 54 14.02 11.51 -20.99
CA ASP A 54 15.45 11.15 -20.93
C ASP A 54 15.66 9.67 -21.26
N ARG A 55 15.69 9.37 -22.56
CA ARG A 55 15.87 8.01 -23.09
C ARG A 55 17.13 7.31 -22.59
N THR A 56 18.18 8.08 -22.27
CA THR A 56 19.43 7.51 -21.75
C THR A 56 19.19 6.94 -20.36
N VAL A 57 18.55 7.72 -19.49
CA VAL A 57 18.21 7.28 -18.13
C VAL A 57 17.15 6.17 -18.17
N GLU A 58 16.12 6.27 -19.01
CA GLU A 58 15.11 5.22 -19.17
C GLU A 58 15.73 3.86 -19.52
N ALA A 59 16.68 3.83 -20.47
CA ALA A 59 17.38 2.61 -20.85
C ALA A 59 18.22 2.01 -19.71
N LEU A 60 18.81 2.85 -18.85
CA LEU A 60 19.57 2.41 -17.67
C LEU A 60 18.67 1.85 -16.56
N LEU A 61 17.45 2.39 -16.42
CA LEU A 61 16.49 1.96 -15.39
C LEU A 61 15.65 0.75 -15.78
N ALA A 62 15.43 0.52 -17.09
CA ALA A 62 14.58 -0.56 -17.58
C ALA A 62 14.87 -1.95 -16.96
N PRO A 63 16.14 -2.38 -16.74
CA PRO A 63 16.43 -3.68 -16.14
C PRO A 63 16.06 -3.80 -14.65
N LEU A 64 15.86 -2.68 -13.95
CA LEU A 64 15.49 -2.65 -12.53
C LEU A 64 13.98 -2.77 -12.31
N ASN A 65 13.18 -2.59 -13.36
CA ASN A 65 11.74 -2.51 -13.26
C ASN A 65 11.11 -3.90 -13.23
N ASP A 66 10.55 -4.28 -12.08
CA ASP A 66 9.81 -5.52 -11.91
C ASP A 66 8.35 -5.36 -12.31
N SER A 67 7.91 -6.09 -13.35
CA SER A 67 6.57 -5.93 -13.91
C SER A 67 5.45 -6.32 -12.94
N GLN A 68 5.69 -7.28 -12.05
CA GLN A 68 4.69 -7.69 -11.05
C GLN A 68 4.47 -6.59 -10.02
N THR A 69 5.55 -6.06 -9.45
CA THR A 69 5.52 -4.94 -8.50
C THR A 69 4.88 -3.71 -9.14
N VAL A 70 5.12 -3.45 -10.43
CA VAL A 70 4.47 -2.34 -11.16
C VAL A 70 2.96 -2.52 -11.20
N ALA A 71 2.45 -3.71 -11.55
CA ALA A 71 1.01 -3.95 -11.58
C ALA A 71 0.39 -3.82 -10.18
N GLU A 72 1.03 -4.40 -9.17
CA GLU A 72 0.59 -4.30 -7.76
C GLU A 72 0.54 -2.85 -7.28
N ALA A 73 1.63 -2.11 -7.42
CA ALA A 73 1.70 -0.70 -7.03
C ALA A 73 0.72 0.17 -7.83
N THR A 74 0.48 -0.14 -9.12
CA THR A 74 -0.48 0.59 -9.95
C THR A 74 -1.90 0.43 -9.42
N ALA A 75 -2.30 -0.79 -9.05
CA ALA A 75 -3.62 -1.05 -8.47
C ALA A 75 -3.78 -0.37 -7.11
N GLU A 76 -2.78 -0.47 -6.24
CA GLU A 76 -2.80 0.17 -4.91
C GLU A 76 -2.88 1.71 -5.03
N ARG A 77 -2.10 2.32 -5.93
CA ARG A 77 -2.12 3.77 -6.16
C ARG A 77 -3.44 4.25 -6.71
N ALA A 78 -4.06 3.50 -7.62
CA ALA A 78 -5.35 3.85 -8.19
C ALA A 78 -6.47 3.91 -7.13
N VAL A 79 -6.39 3.09 -6.06
CA VAL A 79 -7.28 3.20 -4.90
C VAL A 79 -7.11 4.56 -4.21
N LEU A 80 -5.85 4.91 -3.88
CA LEU A 80 -5.54 6.13 -3.15
C LEU A 80 -5.92 7.39 -3.93
N GLU A 81 -5.60 7.41 -5.22
CA GLU A 81 -5.91 8.50 -6.15
C GLU A 81 -7.44 8.68 -6.29
N SER A 82 -8.20 7.59 -6.43
CA SER A 82 -9.67 7.62 -6.55
C SER A 82 -10.38 8.09 -5.28
N LEU A 83 -9.80 7.84 -4.10
CA LEU A 83 -10.33 8.32 -2.82
C LEU A 83 -9.94 9.79 -2.53
N GLY A 84 -9.17 10.42 -3.42
CA GLY A 84 -8.82 11.84 -3.34
C GLY A 84 -7.90 12.19 -2.17
N GLY A 85 -7.16 11.22 -1.62
CA GLY A 85 -6.34 11.48 -0.44
C GLY A 85 -4.83 11.42 -0.68
N GLY A 86 -4.10 12.07 0.22
CA GLY A 86 -2.64 12.05 0.30
C GLY A 86 -2.14 11.16 1.45
N CYS A 87 -0.86 11.23 1.82
CA CYS A 87 -0.26 10.38 2.85
C CYS A 87 -0.87 10.48 4.27
N GLN A 88 -1.80 11.40 4.51
CA GLN A 88 -2.41 11.64 5.83
C GLN A 88 -3.82 11.04 5.98
N ILE A 89 -4.38 10.41 4.96
CA ILE A 89 -5.66 9.72 5.10
C ILE A 89 -5.46 8.30 5.65
N PRO A 90 -6.36 7.82 6.55
CA PRO A 90 -6.31 6.48 7.15
C PRO A 90 -6.74 5.38 6.15
N VAL A 91 -5.95 5.23 5.08
CA VAL A 91 -6.20 4.30 3.98
C VAL A 91 -5.02 3.36 3.79
N GLY A 92 -5.34 2.08 3.63
CA GLY A 92 -4.40 1.04 3.21
C GLY A 92 -4.88 0.36 1.94
N ALA A 93 -3.96 -0.04 1.08
CA ALA A 93 -4.22 -0.86 -0.09
C ALA A 93 -3.04 -1.80 -0.32
N HIS A 94 -3.34 -3.06 -0.63
CA HIS A 94 -2.33 -4.05 -0.94
C HIS A 94 -2.78 -4.96 -2.08
N ALA A 95 -1.96 -5.05 -3.11
CA ALA A 95 -2.15 -5.95 -4.23
C ALA A 95 -1.08 -7.03 -4.25
N TRP A 96 -1.46 -8.22 -4.74
CA TRP A 96 -0.54 -9.34 -4.92
C TRP A 96 -0.99 -10.23 -6.07
N HIS A 97 -0.03 -10.89 -6.73
CA HIS A 97 -0.33 -11.91 -7.72
C HIS A 97 -0.70 -13.25 -7.06
N ALA A 98 -1.81 -13.86 -7.48
CA ALA A 98 -2.23 -15.19 -7.07
C ALA A 98 -2.93 -15.91 -8.23
N ASP A 99 -2.54 -17.15 -8.51
CA ASP A 99 -3.17 -18.01 -9.53
C ASP A 99 -3.29 -17.39 -10.94
N GLY A 100 -2.35 -16.51 -11.30
CA GLY A 100 -2.33 -15.81 -12.59
C GLY A 100 -3.20 -14.54 -12.63
N GLU A 101 -3.86 -14.20 -11.52
CA GLU A 101 -4.63 -12.97 -11.35
C GLU A 101 -3.89 -11.99 -10.44
N LEU A 102 -4.29 -10.72 -10.51
CA LEU A 102 -3.95 -9.68 -9.54
C LEU A 102 -5.10 -9.57 -8.54
N SER A 103 -4.81 -9.83 -7.27
CA SER A 103 -5.73 -9.62 -6.15
C SER A 103 -5.46 -8.28 -5.49
N LEU A 104 -6.50 -7.61 -5.01
CA LEU A 104 -6.39 -6.33 -4.31
C LEU A 104 -7.33 -6.31 -3.10
N ILE A 105 -6.80 -5.90 -1.94
CA ILE A 105 -7.55 -5.53 -0.75
C ILE A 105 -7.27 -4.07 -0.41
N ALA A 106 -8.30 -3.33 -0.05
CA ALA A 106 -8.16 -1.98 0.45
C ALA A 106 -9.06 -1.73 1.65
N ALA A 107 -8.64 -0.82 2.52
CA ALA A 107 -9.39 -0.44 3.69
C ALA A 107 -9.34 1.07 3.93
N VAL A 108 -10.46 1.62 4.40
CA VAL A 108 -10.58 2.98 4.91
C VAL A 108 -11.00 2.89 6.38
N CYS A 109 -10.25 3.52 7.27
CA CYS A 109 -10.54 3.52 8.70
C CYS A 109 -10.98 4.92 9.15
N HIS A 110 -11.83 5.00 10.17
CA HIS A 110 -12.06 6.24 10.88
C HIS A 110 -10.76 6.67 11.59
N PRO A 111 -10.39 7.97 11.65
CA PRO A 111 -9.18 8.43 12.34
C PRO A 111 -9.10 8.01 13.81
N GLU A 112 -10.24 7.98 14.51
CA GLU A 112 -10.35 7.51 15.90
C GLU A 112 -10.51 5.99 16.04
N GLY A 113 -10.47 5.23 14.94
CA GLY A 113 -10.51 3.75 14.96
C GLY A 113 -11.89 3.13 15.27
N ILE A 114 -12.97 3.92 15.32
CA ILE A 114 -14.32 3.45 15.68
C ILE A 114 -15.01 2.65 14.58
N HIS A 115 -14.56 2.78 13.33
CA HIS A 115 -15.16 2.11 12.19
C HIS A 115 -14.12 1.89 11.07
N ARG A 116 -14.30 0.83 10.28
CA ARG A 116 -13.45 0.46 9.15
C ARG A 116 -14.29 -0.19 8.06
N ILE A 117 -14.05 0.21 6.83
CA ILE A 117 -14.61 -0.39 5.62
C ILE A 117 -13.48 -1.12 4.89
N VAL A 118 -13.75 -2.31 4.39
CA VAL A 118 -12.77 -3.16 3.68
C VAL A 118 -13.42 -3.71 2.43
N GLU A 119 -12.73 -3.60 1.30
CA GLU A 119 -13.20 -4.11 0.03
C GLU A 119 -12.09 -4.87 -0.68
N THR A 120 -12.50 -5.82 -1.52
CA THR A 120 -11.59 -6.67 -2.30
C THR A 120 -12.07 -6.83 -3.74
N ALA A 121 -11.14 -7.12 -4.64
CA ALA A 121 -11.43 -7.57 -5.99
C ALA A 121 -10.24 -8.34 -6.58
N THR A 122 -10.50 -9.12 -7.62
CA THR A 122 -9.46 -9.71 -8.47
C THR A 122 -9.65 -9.26 -9.91
N GLY A 123 -8.57 -9.29 -10.69
CA GLY A 123 -8.56 -8.91 -12.10
C GLY A 123 -7.28 -9.33 -12.78
N THR A 124 -7.14 -8.99 -14.07
CA THR A 124 -5.90 -9.25 -14.79
C THR A 124 -4.84 -8.21 -14.44
N PRO A 125 -3.54 -8.56 -14.40
CA PRO A 125 -2.47 -7.59 -14.16
C PRO A 125 -2.46 -6.41 -15.14
N ASP A 126 -2.82 -6.65 -16.40
CA ASP A 126 -2.92 -5.61 -17.44
C ASP A 126 -4.02 -4.58 -17.15
N ALA A 127 -5.00 -4.93 -16.31
CA ALA A 127 -6.08 -4.05 -15.87
C ALA A 127 -5.86 -3.50 -14.46
N ALA A 128 -4.63 -3.53 -13.93
CA ALA A 128 -4.30 -3.14 -12.55
C ALA A 128 -4.91 -1.79 -12.12
N LYS A 129 -4.79 -0.76 -12.95
CA LYS A 129 -5.35 0.57 -12.65
C LYS A 129 -6.88 0.49 -12.48
N TYR A 130 -7.56 -0.16 -13.42
CA TYR A 130 -9.00 -0.33 -13.40
C TYR A 130 -9.47 -1.16 -12.20
N LEU A 131 -8.71 -2.19 -11.81
CA LEU A 131 -8.96 -2.95 -10.59
C LEU A 131 -8.95 -2.05 -9.34
N GLY A 132 -7.99 -1.13 -9.24
CA GLY A 132 -7.94 -0.16 -8.15
C GLY A 132 -9.11 0.82 -8.15
N GLU A 133 -9.53 1.29 -9.32
CA GLU A 133 -10.72 2.15 -9.49
C GLU A 133 -12.01 1.42 -9.03
N ILE A 134 -12.19 0.15 -9.39
CA ILE A 134 -13.32 -0.68 -8.93
C ILE A 134 -13.34 -0.80 -7.40
N VAL A 135 -12.20 -1.10 -6.78
CA VAL A 135 -12.14 -1.25 -5.32
C VAL A 135 -12.43 0.08 -4.62
N ALA A 136 -11.95 1.20 -5.16
CA ALA A 136 -12.29 2.52 -4.64
C ALA A 136 -13.79 2.83 -4.76
N GLU A 137 -14.43 2.50 -5.88
CA GLU A 137 -15.88 2.67 -6.05
C GLU A 137 -16.68 1.84 -5.04
N LYS A 138 -16.26 0.59 -4.78
CA LYS A 138 -16.86 -0.24 -3.72
C LYS A 138 -16.72 0.43 -2.35
N LEU A 139 -15.53 0.91 -2.01
CA LEU A 139 -15.28 1.60 -0.74
C LEU A 139 -16.18 2.83 -0.59
N GLN A 140 -16.28 3.66 -1.63
CA GLN A 140 -17.13 4.85 -1.64
C GLN A 140 -18.61 4.48 -1.49
N SER A 141 -19.08 3.46 -2.20
CA SER A 141 -20.45 2.95 -2.11
C SER A 141 -20.78 2.39 -0.73
N SER A 142 -19.77 1.87 -0.02
CA SER A 142 -19.85 1.39 1.36
C SER A 142 -19.71 2.51 2.41
N GLY A 143 -19.59 3.79 2.00
CA GLY A 143 -19.57 4.95 2.91
C GLY A 143 -18.18 5.49 3.27
N ALA A 144 -17.13 5.14 2.52
CA ALA A 144 -15.78 5.61 2.80
C ALA A 144 -15.63 7.14 2.71
N THR A 145 -16.42 7.80 1.86
CA THR A 145 -16.36 9.26 1.68
C THR A 145 -16.77 10.00 2.95
N GLU A 146 -17.82 9.53 3.62
CA GLU A 146 -18.31 10.07 4.88
C GLU A 146 -17.30 9.80 6.00
N LEU A 147 -16.68 8.61 5.99
CA LEU A 147 -15.69 8.19 6.98
C LEU A 147 -14.43 9.07 6.98
N LEU A 148 -14.10 9.69 5.85
CA LEU A 148 -12.93 10.54 5.66
C LEU A 148 -13.17 12.05 5.90
N ARG A 149 -14.43 12.49 6.10
CA ARG A 149 -14.84 13.92 6.09
C ARG A 149 -14.83 14.64 7.45
N LEU A 150 -14.09 14.14 8.45
CA LEU A 150 -14.05 14.74 9.80
C LEU A 150 -12.83 15.64 10.01
#